data_AF-A0A1G2CC78-F1
#
_entry.id   AF-A0A1G2CC78-F1
#
_cell.length_a   1.000
_cell.length_b   1.000
_cell.length_c   1.000
_cell.angle_alpha   90.00
_cell.angle_beta   90.00
_cell.angle_gamma   90.00
#
_symmetry.space_group_name_H-M   'P 1'
#
loop_
_entity.id
_entity.type
_entity.pdbx_description
1 polymer ?
#
loop_
_entity_poly.entity_id
_entity_poly.type
_entity_poly.pdbx_seq_one_letter_code
_entity_poly.pdbx_strand_id
1 'polypeptide(L)'
;MAIVVEEGGNKTNMFRVLIWAGILVVVIVAIYYIFFVNPPLVDVVIPPNFVNIKPLGESALDANQTINGPAMSSLKQYVTVPEPDPSKAGRPNPFVPF
;
A
#
# COMPACT_ATOMS: atom_id res chain seq x y z
N MET A 1 73.52 14.81 -18.87
CA MET A 1 72.30 15.37 -18.26
C MET A 1 71.26 14.28 -18.26
N ALA A 2 70.62 14.00 -17.12
CA ALA A 2 69.55 13.02 -17.01
C ALA A 2 68.24 13.76 -16.75
N ILE A 3 67.23 13.51 -17.59
CA ILE A 3 65.88 14.02 -17.39
C ILE A 3 65.18 13.01 -16.48
N VAL A 4 64.92 13.42 -15.24
CA VAL A 4 64.10 12.66 -14.31
C VAL A 4 62.65 12.97 -14.65
N VAL A 5 61.96 12.00 -15.23
CA VAL A 5 60.51 12.07 -15.44
C VAL A 5 59.86 11.65 -14.13
N GLU A 6 59.30 12.62 -13.40
CA GLU A 6 58.45 12.33 -12.25
C GLU A 6 57.11 11.80 -12.77
N GLU A 7 56.90 10.50 -12.56
CA GLU A 7 55.64 9.85 -12.86
C GLU A 7 54.60 10.32 -11.84
N GLY A 8 53.73 11.24 -12.28
CA GLY A 8 52.62 11.80 -11.52
C GLY A 8 51.56 10.74 -11.21
N GLY A 9 51.93 9.76 -10.39
CA GLY A 9 51.02 8.75 -9.89
C GLY A 9 50.08 9.39 -8.89
N ASN A 10 48.89 9.78 -9.34
CA ASN A 10 47.76 9.98 -8.46
C ASN A 10 47.47 8.64 -7.77
N LYS A 11 48.20 8.38 -6.67
CA LYS A 11 47.90 7.31 -5.73
C LYS A 11 46.60 7.70 -5.05
N THR A 12 45.49 7.49 -5.74
CA THR A 12 44.16 7.51 -5.14
C THR A 12 44.25 6.63 -3.91
N ASN A 13 43.96 7.24 -2.76
CA ASN A 13 44.13 6.62 -1.47
C ASN A 13 43.22 5.39 -1.40
N MET A 14 43.74 4.21 -1.76
CA MET A 14 42.96 2.98 -1.93
C MET A 14 42.22 2.61 -0.64
N PHE A 15 42.78 3.02 0.50
CA PHE A 15 42.15 2.93 1.81
C PHE A 15 40.85 3.75 1.89
N ARG A 16 40.83 4.96 1.33
CA ARG A 16 39.62 5.81 1.26
C ARG A 16 38.53 5.16 0.40
N VAL A 17 38.91 4.53 -0.70
CA VAL A 17 37.96 3.80 -1.57
C VAL A 17 37.36 2.61 -0.81
N LEU A 18 38.18 1.89 -0.06
CA LEU A 18 37.75 0.73 0.72
C LEU A 18 36.78 1.11 1.85
N ILE A 19 37.01 2.24 2.52
CA ILE A 19 36.07 2.79 3.51
C ILE A 19 34.71 3.11 2.87
N TRP A 20 34.71 3.81 1.74
CA TRP A 20 33.48 4.15 1.03
C TRP A 20 32.72 2.91 0.56
N ALA A 21 33.44 1.90 0.07
CA ALA A 21 32.84 0.62 -0.30
C ALA A 21 32.21 -0.07 0.92
N GLY A 22 32.88 -0.07 2.08
CA GLY A 22 32.34 -0.63 3.32
C GLY A 22 31.04 0.07 3.77
N ILE A 23 31.01 1.40 3.73
CA ILE A 23 29.80 2.18 4.06
C ILE A 23 28.66 1.81 3.10
N LEU A 24 28.93 1.73 1.80
CA LEU A 24 27.92 1.35 0.80
C LEU A 24 27.31 -0.02 1.10
N VAL A 25 28.14 -1.01 1.45
CA VAL A 25 27.68 -2.35 1.80
C VAL A 25 26.75 -2.32 3.02
N VAL A 26 27.12 -1.59 4.07
CA VAL A 26 26.29 -1.47 5.28
C VAL A 26 24.92 -0.86 4.96
N VAL A 27 24.88 0.19 4.13
CA VAL A 27 23.62 0.83 3.71
C VAL A 27 22.74 -0.15 2.93
N ILE A 28 23.30 -0.89 1.99
CA ILE A 28 22.55 -1.89 1.21
C ILE A 28 21.96 -2.97 2.12
N VAL A 29 22.75 -3.48 3.07
CA VAL A 29 22.28 -4.50 4.03
C VAL A 29 21.15 -3.94 4.91
N ALA A 30 21.25 -2.71 5.38
CA ALA A 30 20.22 -2.07 6.18
C ALA A 30 18.89 -1.93 5.41
N ILE A 31 18.96 -1.46 4.16
CA ILE A 31 17.79 -1.37 3.27
C ILE A 31 17.20 -2.77 3.06
N TYR A 32 18.04 -3.76 2.73
CA TYR A 32 17.57 -5.13 2.54
C TYR A 32 16.84 -5.65 3.78
N TYR A 33 17.39 -5.43 4.97
CA TYR A 33 16.79 -5.87 6.22
C TYR A 33 15.44 -5.20 6.49
N ILE A 34 15.34 -3.88 6.28
CA ILE A 34 14.10 -3.13 6.53
C ILE A 34 12.97 -3.56 5.57
N PHE A 35 13.29 -3.83 4.31
CA PHE A 35 12.27 -4.06 3.28
C PHE A 35 11.95 -5.54 3.03
N PHE A 36 12.92 -6.45 3.22
CA PHE A 36 12.78 -7.85 2.80
C PHE A 36 12.81 -8.84 3.96
N VAL A 37 13.28 -8.46 5.14
CA VAL A 37 13.12 -9.33 6.32
C VAL A 37 11.71 -9.15 6.83
N ASN A 38 10.86 -10.13 6.51
CA ASN A 38 9.50 -10.18 7.00
C ASN A 38 9.53 -10.03 8.53
N PRO A 39 8.91 -8.98 9.10
CA PRO A 39 8.74 -8.94 10.54
C PRO A 39 8.01 -10.23 10.95
N PRO A 40 8.34 -10.84 12.11
CA PRO A 40 7.52 -11.93 12.61
C PRO A 40 6.08 -11.41 12.58
N LEU A 41 5.23 -12.05 11.77
CA LEU A 41 3.81 -11.76 11.79
C LEU A 41 3.45 -11.99 13.24
N VAL A 42 3.17 -10.90 13.97
CA VAL A 42 2.55 -11.02 15.26
C VAL A 42 1.34 -11.87 14.95
N ASP A 43 1.30 -13.11 15.44
CA ASP A 43 0.10 -13.93 15.38
C ASP A 43 -0.94 -13.04 16.04
N VAL A 44 -1.73 -12.37 15.20
CA VAL A 44 -2.87 -11.62 15.65
C VAL A 44 -3.72 -12.74 16.20
N VAL A 45 -3.69 -12.90 17.52
CA VAL A 45 -4.57 -13.80 18.24
C VAL A 45 -5.94 -13.25 17.93
N ILE A 46 -6.54 -13.74 16.85
CA ILE A 46 -7.86 -13.35 16.40
C ILE A 46 -8.72 -13.65 17.62
N PRO A 47 -9.33 -12.64 18.26
CA PRO A 47 -10.15 -12.89 19.42
C PRO A 47 -11.20 -13.93 18.99
N PRO A 48 -11.49 -14.95 19.81
CA PRO A 48 -12.34 -16.07 19.39
C PRO A 48 -13.70 -15.63 18.80
N ASN A 49 -14.15 -14.43 19.15
CA ASN A 49 -15.35 -13.77 18.62
C ASN A 49 -15.27 -13.38 17.12
N PHE A 50 -14.08 -13.21 16.55
CA PHE A 50 -13.87 -12.85 15.13
C PHE A 50 -13.71 -14.07 14.21
N VAL A 51 -13.62 -15.29 14.75
CA VAL A 51 -13.67 -16.52 13.92
C VAL A 51 -15.05 -16.68 13.27
N ASN A 52 -16.09 -16.15 13.92
CA ASN A 52 -17.49 -16.25 13.49
C ASN A 52 -17.92 -15.26 12.40
N ILE A 53 -17.05 -14.34 11.95
CA ILE A 53 -17.37 -13.43 10.83
C ILE A 53 -16.88 -13.93 9.47
N LYS A 54 -16.07 -14.99 9.44
CA LYS A 54 -15.64 -15.65 8.21
C LYS A 54 -16.81 -16.07 7.30
N PRO A 55 -17.94 -16.60 7.84
CA PRO A 55 -19.12 -16.92 7.03
C PRO A 55 -19.79 -15.70 6.38
N LEU A 56 -19.63 -14.49 6.95
CA LEU A 56 -20.22 -13.27 6.38
C LEU A 56 -19.45 -12.82 5.12
N GLY A 57 -18.12 -12.96 5.13
CA GLY A 57 -17.28 -12.63 3.98
C GLY A 57 -17.37 -13.66 2.84
N GLU A 58 -17.72 -14.91 3.15
CA GLU A 58 -17.93 -15.99 2.18
C GLU A 58 -19.39 -16.08 1.69
N SER A 59 -20.32 -15.33 2.32
CA SER A 59 -21.70 -15.27 1.85
C SER A 59 -21.77 -14.51 0.53
N ALA A 60 -22.12 -15.22 -0.55
CA ALA A 60 -22.47 -14.62 -1.83
C ALA A 60 -23.81 -13.89 -1.68
N LEU A 61 -23.77 -12.65 -1.21
CA LEU A 61 -24.95 -11.79 -1.12
C LEU A 61 -25.41 -11.44 -2.54
N ASP A 62 -26.48 -12.10 -2.99
CA ASP A 62 -27.15 -11.78 -4.25
C ASP A 62 -27.95 -10.47 -4.07
N ALA A 63 -27.42 -9.39 -4.62
CA ALA A 63 -28.03 -8.07 -4.58
C ALA A 63 -29.45 -8.07 -5.19
N ASN A 64 -29.72 -8.93 -6.18
CA ASN A 64 -31.04 -9.01 -6.81
C ASN A 64 -32.10 -9.55 -5.86
N GLN A 65 -31.73 -10.49 -4.98
CA GLN A 65 -32.63 -11.05 -3.97
C GLN A 65 -32.90 -10.05 -2.84
N THR A 66 -31.93 -9.19 -2.55
CA THR A 66 -32.07 -8.15 -1.52
C THR A 66 -32.98 -7.02 -2.01
N ILE A 67 -32.74 -6.49 -3.20
CA ILE A 67 -33.46 -5.32 -3.74
C ILE A 67 -34.91 -5.69 -4.10
N ASN A 68 -35.14 -6.87 -4.68
CA ASN A 68 -36.48 -7.33 -5.07
C ASN A 68 -37.18 -8.17 -4.00
N GLY A 69 -36.62 -8.21 -2.79
CA GLY A 69 -37.17 -9.00 -1.70
C GLY A 69 -38.55 -8.50 -1.23
N PRO A 70 -39.40 -9.38 -0.66
CA PRO A 70 -40.69 -8.97 -0.09
C PRO A 70 -40.55 -7.87 0.97
N ALA A 71 -39.48 -7.92 1.76
CA ALA A 71 -39.16 -6.93 2.78
C ALA A 71 -38.88 -5.54 2.18
N MET A 72 -38.03 -5.44 1.16
CA MET A 72 -37.73 -4.19 0.46
C MET A 72 -38.96 -3.64 -0.29
N SER A 73 -39.79 -4.52 -0.86
CA SER A 73 -41.03 -4.14 -1.57
C SER A 73 -42.08 -3.51 -0.66
N SER A 74 -42.02 -3.77 0.64
CA SER A 74 -42.93 -3.19 1.64
C SER A 74 -42.50 -1.81 2.17
N LEU A 75 -41.28 -1.38 1.85
CA LEU A 75 -40.77 -0.09 2.28
C LEU A 75 -41.39 1.01 1.42
N LYS A 76 -41.98 2.01 2.07
CA LYS A 76 -42.44 3.22 1.40
C LYS A 76 -41.25 4.14 1.18
N GLN A 77 -41.06 4.61 -0.04
CA GLN A 77 -40.08 5.63 -0.34
C GLN A 77 -40.60 6.99 0.16
N TYR A 78 -40.07 7.47 1.29
CA TYR A 78 -40.45 8.76 1.88
C TYR A 78 -39.63 9.95 1.37
N VAL A 79 -38.57 9.68 0.60
CA VAL A 79 -37.65 10.70 0.09
C VAL A 79 -37.52 10.54 -1.42
N THR A 80 -37.83 11.60 -2.16
CA THR A 80 -37.47 11.72 -3.57
C THR A 80 -35.95 11.79 -3.64
N VAL A 81 -35.34 10.87 -4.40
CA VAL A 81 -33.90 10.94 -4.69
C VAL A 81 -33.65 12.29 -5.37
N PRO A 82 -32.77 13.15 -4.86
CA PRO A 82 -32.49 14.42 -5.51
C PRO A 82 -31.95 14.13 -6.91
N GLU A 83 -32.68 14.56 -7.93
CA GLU A 83 -32.15 14.57 -9.28
C GLU A 83 -30.94 15.50 -9.32
N PRO A 84 -29.83 15.08 -9.97
CA PRO A 84 -28.66 15.92 -10.09
C PRO A 84 -29.03 17.18 -10.88
N ASP A 85 -29.09 18.31 -10.17
CA ASP A 85 -29.31 19.61 -10.74
C ASP A 85 -28.12 19.95 -11.67
N PRO A 86 -28.31 20.03 -12.99
CA PRO A 86 -27.22 20.30 -13.93
C PRO A 86 -26.60 21.69 -13.74
N SER A 87 -27.20 22.57 -12.93
CA SER A 87 -26.65 23.89 -12.59
C SER A 87 -25.70 23.88 -11.37
N LYS A 88 -25.60 22.77 -10.62
CA LYS A 88 -24.66 22.63 -9.50
C LYS A 88 -23.40 21.91 -9.96
N ALA A 89 -22.28 22.64 -10.03
CA ALA A 89 -20.98 22.05 -10.30
C ALA A 89 -20.55 21.14 -9.12
N GLY A 90 -20.45 19.83 -9.37
CA GLY A 90 -20.01 18.85 -8.39
C GLY A 90 -20.53 17.44 -8.70
N ARG A 91 -19.92 16.41 -8.10
CA ARG A 91 -20.43 15.03 -8.22
C ARG A 91 -21.73 14.91 -7.42
N PRO A 92 -22.82 14.39 -8.01
CA PRO A 92 -24.07 14.17 -7.29
C PRO A 92 -23.91 13.22 -6.10
N ASN A 93 -23.03 12.23 -6.24
CA ASN A 93 -22.69 11.27 -5.20
C ASN A 93 -21.16 11.06 -5.16
N PRO A 94 -20.47 11.43 -4.06
CA PRO A 94 -19.01 11.29 -3.95
C PRO A 94 -18.55 9.84 -3.70
N PHE A 95 -19.48 8.90 -3.43
CA PHE A 95 -19.17 7.50 -3.10
C PHE A 95 -19.28 6.52 -4.29
N VAL A 96 -19.77 6.96 -5.44
CA VAL A 96 -19.65 6.16 -6.67
C VAL A 96 -18.24 6.32 -7.27
N PRO A 97 -17.66 5.30 -7.92
CA PRO A 97 -16.40 5.46 -8.69
C PRO A 97 -16.57 6.42 -9.88
N PHE A 98 -15.45 6.91 -10.43
CA PHE A 98 -15.44 7.73 -11.66
C PHE A 98 -15.70 6.91 -12.91
#